data_AF-A0A3M1L7T3-F1
#
_entry.id   AF-A0A3M1L7T3-F1
#
_cell.length_a   1.000
_cell.length_b   1.000
_cell.length_c   1.000
_cell.angle_alpha   90.00
_cell.angle_beta   90.00
_cell.angle_gamma   90.00
#
_symmetry.space_group_name_H-M   'P 1'
#
loop_
_entity.id
_entity.type
_entity.pdbx_description
1 polymer ?
#
loop_
_entity_poly.entity_id
_entity_poly.type
_entity_poly.pdbx_seq_one_letter_code
_entity_poly.pdbx_strand_id
1 'polypeptide(L)'
;MRNLKRPVIIVVGLIGVAGIILLLAVSLPRPKPQAGDKVELRMAPLSDLPADLRAAPPEVREAYRFALANPDLLQQFPCYCGCVNSGHTSNYACYVSGTNPDGSVALEYHAAY
;
A
#
# COMPACT_ATOMS: atom_id res chain seq x y z
N MET A 1 28.78 33.34 41.18
CA MET A 1 27.32 33.34 40.99
C MET A 1 27.04 33.43 39.48
N ARG A 2 26.52 32.37 38.84
CA ARG A 2 26.24 32.40 37.38
C ARG A 2 25.01 33.27 37.11
N ASN A 3 25.14 34.20 36.17
CA ASN A 3 24.08 35.14 35.82
C ASN A 3 23.00 34.41 34.99
N LEU A 4 21.95 33.95 35.69
CA LEU A 4 20.87 33.12 35.14
C LEU A 4 20.06 33.84 34.03
N LYS A 5 20.22 35.16 33.87
CA LYS A 5 19.58 35.92 32.78
C LYS A 5 20.16 35.60 31.40
N ARG A 6 21.45 35.23 31.32
CA ARG A 6 22.14 34.88 30.06
C ARG A 6 21.57 33.62 29.39
N PRO A 7 21.40 32.47 30.07
CA PRO A 7 20.81 31.29 29.45
C PRO A 7 19.33 31.47 29.08
N VAL A 8 18.57 32.26 29.85
CA VAL A 8 17.15 32.53 29.55
C VAL A 8 16.97 33.31 28.25
N ILE A 9 17.79 34.34 28.02
CA ILE A 9 17.74 35.14 26.78
C ILE A 9 18.12 34.28 25.56
N ILE A 10 19.09 33.38 25.72
CA ILE A 10 19.51 32.47 24.64
C ILE A 10 18.38 31.49 24.29
N VAL A 11 17.72 30.89 25.29
CA VAL A 11 16.63 29.93 25.06
C VAL A 11 15.42 30.60 24.40
N VAL A 12 15.01 31.79 24.85
CA VAL A 12 13.91 32.55 24.23
C VAL A 12 14.26 32.93 22.78
N GLY A 13 15.51 33.34 22.54
CA GLY A 13 16.00 33.62 21.18
C GLY A 13 15.93 32.40 20.27
N LEU A 14 16.36 31.22 20.75
CA LEU A 14 16.32 29.98 19.98
C LEU A 14 14.89 29.54 19.64
N ILE A 15 13.95 29.66 20.59
CA ILE A 15 12.54 29.35 20.36
C ILE A 15 11.93 30.30 19.33
N GLY A 16 12.23 31.60 19.41
CA GLY A 16 11.76 32.59 18.44
C GLY A 16 12.28 32.30 17.02
N VAL A 17 13.56 31.97 16.90
CA VAL A 17 14.17 31.61 15.61
C VAL A 17 13.56 30.32 15.05
N ALA A 18 13.36 29.29 15.88
CA ALA A 18 12.71 28.05 15.46
C ALA A 18 11.27 28.27 14.98
N GLY A 19 10.51 29.14 15.67
CA GLY A 19 9.15 29.51 15.26
C GLY A 19 9.12 30.25 13.91
N ILE A 20 10.06 31.16 13.66
CA ILE A 20 10.18 31.88 12.39
C ILE A 20 10.57 30.92 11.25
N ILE A 21 11.50 29.99 11.49
CA ILE A 21 11.89 28.97 10.50
C ILE A 21 10.69 28.08 10.15
N LEU A 22 9.89 27.68 11.13
CA LEU A 22 8.70 26.87 10.90
C LEU A 22 7.62 27.63 10.10
N LEU A 23 7.43 28.92 10.39
CA LEU A 23 6.52 29.80 9.63
C LEU A 23 6.99 30.01 8.18
N LEU A 24 8.30 30.18 7.97
CA LEU A 24 8.87 30.33 6.62
C LEU A 24 8.79 29.04 5.79
N ALA A 25 8.92 27.87 6.43
CA ALA A 25 8.81 26.58 5.76
C ALA A 25 7.39 26.30 5.22
N VAL A 26 6.34 26.85 5.85
CA VAL A 26 4.94 26.72 5.38
C VAL A 26 4.69 27.50 4.08
N SER A 27 5.46 28.54 3.82
CA SER A 27 5.32 29.38 2.61
C SER A 27 6.08 28.84 1.40
N LEU A 28 6.82 27.74 1.54
CA LEU A 28 7.48 27.11 0.41
C LEU A 28 6.44 26.42 -0.49
N PRO A 29 6.52 26.58 -1.82
CA PRO A 29 5.69 25.83 -2.74
C PRO A 29 5.96 24.34 -2.55
N ARG A 30 4.89 23.57 -2.35
CA ARG A 30 5.00 22.11 -2.28
C ARG A 30 5.58 21.61 -3.61
N PRO A 31 6.55 20.67 -3.59
CA PRO A 31 6.95 20.00 -4.80
C PRO A 31 5.70 19.40 -5.44
N LYS A 32 5.49 19.68 -6.73
CA LYS A 32 4.42 19.02 -7.48
C LYS A 32 4.65 17.51 -7.39
N PRO A 33 3.62 16.70 -7.14
CA PRO A 33 3.77 15.25 -7.22
C PRO A 33 4.37 14.95 -8.58
N GLN A 34 5.57 14.35 -8.57
CA GLN A 34 6.16 13.85 -9.80
C GLN A 34 5.16 12.81 -10.34
N ALA A 35 4.79 12.93 -11.60
CA ALA A 35 4.05 11.87 -12.26
C ALA A 35 4.93 10.62 -12.16
N GLY A 36 4.59 9.73 -11.25
CA GLY A 36 5.30 8.47 -11.08
C GLY A 36 5.26 7.67 -12.38
N ASP A 37 6.19 6.73 -12.52
CA ASP A 37 6.16 5.78 -13.62
C ASP A 37 4.74 5.22 -13.77
N LYS A 38 4.23 5.24 -15.00
CA LYS A 38 2.89 4.72 -15.28
C LYS A 38 2.91 3.22 -15.00
N VAL A 39 2.29 2.80 -13.91
CA VAL A 39 2.08 1.37 -13.63
C VAL A 39 1.10 0.85 -14.67
N GLU A 40 1.59 0.00 -15.57
CA GLU A 40 0.75 -0.66 -16.57
C GLU A 40 0.00 -1.81 -15.88
N LEU A 41 -1.33 -1.66 -15.79
CA LEU A 41 -2.19 -2.67 -15.19
C LEU A 41 -2.62 -3.68 -16.25
N ARG A 42 -2.61 -4.96 -15.87
CA ARG A 42 -2.98 -6.07 -16.77
C ARG A 42 -4.10 -6.91 -16.19
N MET A 43 -4.69 -7.75 -17.05
CA MET A 43 -5.65 -8.77 -16.66
C MET A 43 -5.13 -10.11 -17.16
N ALA A 44 -5.12 -11.13 -16.30
CA ALA A 44 -4.81 -12.47 -16.73
C ALA A 44 -5.87 -12.94 -17.76
N PRO A 45 -5.52 -13.81 -18.72
CA PRO A 45 -6.49 -14.50 -19.55
C PRO A 45 -7.59 -15.21 -18.74
N LEU A 46 -8.80 -15.28 -19.29
CA LEU A 46 -9.87 -16.07 -18.66
C LEU A 46 -9.52 -17.57 -18.59
N SER A 47 -8.69 -18.06 -19.51
CA SER A 47 -8.21 -19.45 -19.53
C SER A 47 -7.38 -19.83 -18.31
N ASP A 48 -6.78 -18.84 -17.65
CA ASP A 48 -5.88 -19.06 -16.51
C ASP A 48 -6.67 -19.30 -15.21
N LEU A 49 -7.97 -18.96 -15.21
CA LEU A 49 -8.86 -19.31 -14.12
C LEU A 49 -9.34 -20.76 -14.24
N PRO A 50 -9.47 -21.51 -13.13
CA PRO A 50 -10.15 -22.81 -13.09
C PRO A 50 -11.64 -22.68 -13.44
N ALA A 51 -12.28 -23.82 -13.77
CA ALA A 51 -13.61 -23.84 -14.37
C ALA A 51 -14.72 -23.21 -13.51
N ASP A 52 -14.64 -23.42 -12.20
CA ASP A 52 -15.51 -22.83 -11.19
C ASP A 52 -15.36 -21.30 -11.14
N LEU A 53 -14.14 -20.78 -11.08
CA LEU A 53 -13.90 -19.34 -11.11
C LEU A 53 -14.30 -18.73 -12.45
N ARG A 54 -14.12 -19.41 -13.58
CA ARG A 54 -14.63 -18.93 -14.89
C ARG A 54 -16.15 -18.80 -14.93
N ALA A 55 -16.86 -19.63 -14.17
CA ALA A 55 -18.32 -19.60 -14.07
C ALA A 55 -18.84 -18.63 -12.97
N ALA A 56 -17.95 -18.08 -12.15
CA ALA A 56 -18.31 -17.13 -11.10
C ALA A 56 -18.87 -15.80 -11.66
N PRO A 57 -19.53 -14.98 -10.82
CA PRO A 57 -19.97 -13.64 -11.20
C PRO A 57 -18.86 -12.81 -11.85
N PRO A 58 -19.19 -11.89 -12.77
CA PRO A 58 -18.20 -11.10 -13.49
C PRO A 58 -17.16 -10.42 -12.60
N GLU A 59 -17.59 -9.84 -11.48
CA GLU A 59 -16.75 -9.09 -10.55
C GLU A 59 -15.73 -10.01 -9.86
N VAL A 60 -16.15 -11.23 -9.50
CA VAL A 60 -15.27 -12.26 -8.93
C VAL A 60 -14.19 -12.63 -9.96
N ARG A 61 -14.60 -12.97 -11.19
CA ARG A 61 -13.63 -13.31 -12.27
C ARG A 61 -12.61 -12.21 -12.50
N GLU A 62 -13.07 -10.96 -12.55
CA GLU A 62 -12.22 -9.81 -12.79
C GLU A 62 -11.24 -9.60 -11.65
N ALA A 63 -11.68 -9.74 -10.40
CA ALA A 63 -10.81 -9.62 -9.23
C ALA A 63 -9.68 -10.66 -9.24
N TYR A 64 -9.99 -11.94 -9.50
CA TYR A 64 -8.95 -12.97 -9.59
C TYR A 64 -8.00 -12.74 -10.76
N ARG A 65 -8.51 -12.35 -11.93
CA ARG A 65 -7.67 -12.05 -13.10
C ARG A 65 -6.74 -10.87 -12.87
N PHE A 66 -7.23 -9.85 -12.16
CA PHE A 66 -6.43 -8.69 -11.78
C PHE A 66 -5.36 -9.09 -10.77
N ALA A 67 -5.70 -9.90 -9.77
CA ALA A 67 -4.76 -10.34 -8.75
C ALA A 67 -3.61 -11.18 -9.33
N LEU A 68 -3.93 -12.12 -10.22
CA LEU A 68 -2.94 -12.95 -10.90
C LEU A 68 -1.98 -12.12 -11.78
N ALA A 69 -2.46 -11.04 -12.40
CA ALA A 69 -1.67 -10.23 -13.31
C ALA A 69 -0.87 -9.10 -12.64
N ASN A 70 -1.24 -8.70 -11.41
CA ASN A 70 -0.62 -7.56 -10.71
C ASN A 70 -0.22 -7.92 -9.26
N PRO A 71 0.56 -9.00 -9.03
CA PRO A 71 0.90 -9.46 -7.68
C PRO A 71 1.65 -8.40 -6.88
N ASP A 72 2.69 -7.78 -7.46
CA ASP A 72 3.53 -6.80 -6.79
C ASP A 72 2.74 -5.57 -6.33
N LEU A 73 1.71 -5.19 -7.09
CA LEU A 73 0.83 -4.08 -6.74
C LEU A 73 -0.08 -4.49 -5.58
N LEU A 74 -0.77 -5.62 -5.67
CA LEU A 74 -1.72 -6.05 -4.65
C LEU A 74 -1.06 -6.46 -3.33
N GLN A 75 0.22 -6.83 -3.35
CA GLN A 75 1.00 -7.08 -2.14
C GLN A 75 1.26 -5.81 -1.32
N GLN A 76 1.19 -4.61 -1.93
CA GLN A 76 1.37 -3.33 -1.24
C GLN A 76 0.12 -2.85 -0.50
N PHE A 77 -1.05 -3.41 -0.82
CA PHE A 77 -2.30 -3.05 -0.17
C PHE A 77 -2.62 -4.04 0.95
N PRO A 78 -3.10 -3.58 2.11
CA PRO A 78 -3.46 -4.46 3.21
C PRO A 78 -4.67 -5.33 2.85
N CYS A 79 -4.81 -6.45 3.56
CA CYS A 79 -6.04 -7.25 3.50
C CYS A 79 -7.20 -6.49 4.16
N TYR A 80 -8.33 -6.41 3.47
CA TYR A 80 -9.54 -5.72 3.95
C TYR A 80 -10.62 -6.68 4.48
N CYS A 81 -10.41 -7.99 4.35
CA CYS A 81 -11.38 -9.01 4.75
C CYS A 81 -11.37 -9.32 6.26
N GLY A 82 -10.43 -8.74 7.02
CA GLY A 82 -10.29 -9.00 8.47
C GLY A 82 -9.61 -10.33 8.81
N CYS A 83 -9.05 -11.05 7.84
CA CYS A 83 -8.44 -12.38 8.01
C CYS A 83 -6.90 -12.36 8.13
N VAL A 84 -6.31 -11.24 8.57
CA VAL A 84 -4.85 -11.09 8.70
C VAL A 84 -4.24 -12.17 9.61
N ASN A 85 -4.94 -12.55 10.69
CA ASN A 85 -4.49 -13.60 11.61
C ASN A 85 -4.49 -15.01 11.00
N SER A 86 -5.13 -15.19 9.85
CA SER A 86 -5.10 -16.44 9.07
C SER A 86 -3.96 -16.46 8.05
N GLY A 87 -3.06 -15.46 8.08
CA GLY A 87 -1.93 -15.34 7.16
C GLY A 87 -2.19 -14.47 5.93
N HIS A 88 -3.38 -13.84 5.82
CA HIS A 88 -3.72 -12.99 4.68
C HIS A 88 -3.22 -11.56 4.93
N THR A 89 -1.93 -11.32 4.71
CA THR A 89 -1.27 -10.06 5.09
C THR A 89 -1.41 -8.93 4.07
N SER A 90 -1.94 -9.21 2.88
CA SER A 90 -2.13 -8.24 1.81
C SER A 90 -3.42 -8.52 1.01
N ASN A 91 -3.83 -7.59 0.16
CA ASN A 91 -4.95 -7.79 -0.75
C ASN A 91 -4.68 -8.93 -1.74
N TYR A 92 -3.42 -9.15 -2.13
CA TYR A 92 -3.04 -10.30 -2.96
C TYR A 92 -3.41 -11.64 -2.30
N ALA A 93 -3.21 -11.75 -0.98
CA ALA A 93 -3.51 -12.95 -0.23
C ALA A 93 -5.03 -13.27 -0.13
N CYS A 94 -5.90 -12.34 -0.54
CA CYS A 94 -7.33 -12.62 -0.68
C CYS A 94 -7.63 -13.62 -1.81
N TYR A 95 -6.75 -13.71 -2.81
CA TYR A 95 -6.99 -14.47 -4.06
C TYR A 95 -5.98 -15.60 -4.29
N VAL A 96 -4.81 -15.53 -3.65
CA VAL A 96 -3.70 -16.47 -3.82
C VAL A 96 -3.20 -16.93 -2.46
N SER A 97 -3.23 -18.25 -2.24
CA SER A 97 -2.76 -18.90 -1.01
C SER A 97 -1.29 -19.30 -1.09
N GLY A 98 -0.70 -19.34 -2.29
CA GLY A 98 0.73 -19.59 -2.46
C GLY A 98 1.09 -20.11 -3.86
N THR A 99 2.12 -20.95 -3.90
CA THR A 99 2.62 -21.57 -5.13
C THR A 99 2.77 -23.06 -4.88
N ASN A 100 2.24 -23.88 -5.79
CA ASN A 100 2.34 -25.33 -5.76
C ASN A 100 3.77 -25.80 -6.09
N PRO A 101 4.13 -27.06 -5.78
CA PRO A 101 5.46 -27.61 -6.09
C PRO A 101 5.84 -27.59 -7.57
N ASP A 102 4.84 -27.59 -8.46
CA ASP A 102 5.03 -27.51 -9.92
C ASP A 102 5.18 -26.06 -10.43
N GLY A 103 5.17 -25.07 -9.54
CA GLY A 103 5.28 -23.65 -9.86
C GLY A 103 3.95 -22.99 -10.24
N SER A 104 2.84 -23.73 -10.27
CA SER A 104 1.52 -23.14 -10.50
C SER A 104 1.03 -22.34 -9.28
N VAL A 105 0.21 -21.32 -9.52
CA VAL A 105 -0.35 -20.50 -8.43
C VAL A 105 -1.46 -21.28 -7.72
N ALA A 106 -1.38 -21.37 -6.40
CA ALA A 106 -2.44 -21.91 -5.56
C ALA A 106 -3.44 -20.79 -5.25
N LEU A 107 -4.70 -20.98 -5.65
CA LEU A 107 -5.75 -19.98 -5.45
C LEU A 107 -6.37 -20.11 -4.06
N GLU A 108 -6.68 -18.97 -3.47
CA GLU A 108 -7.59 -18.88 -2.33
C GLU A 108 -9.02 -18.78 -2.89
N TYR A 109 -10.01 -19.44 -2.29
CA TYR A 109 -11.39 -19.43 -2.80
C TYR A 109 -12.36 -18.64 -1.94
N HIS A 110 -11.95 -18.20 -0.74
CA HIS A 110 -12.80 -17.43 0.17
C HIS A 110 -13.35 -16.15 -0.48
N ALA A 111 -12.57 -15.49 -1.34
CA ALA A 111 -13.00 -14.27 -2.05
C ALA A 111 -13.98 -14.54 -3.21
N ALA A 112 -14.37 -15.80 -3.46
CA ALA A 112 -15.34 -16.17 -4.48
C ALA A 112 -16.79 -16.28 -3.94
N TYR A 113 -17.00 -16.12 -2.63
CA TYR A 113 -18.28 -16.27 -1.93
C TYR A 113 -18.60 -15.01 -1.12
#